data_AF-A0A7W3RB72-F1
#
_entry.id   AF-A0A7W3RB72-F1
#
_cell.length_a   1.000
_cell.length_b   1.000
_cell.length_c   1.000
_cell.angle_alpha   90.00
_cell.angle_beta   90.00
_cell.angle_gamma   90.00
#
_symmetry.space_group_name_H-M   'P 1'
#
loop_
_entity.id
_entity.type
_entity.pdbx_description
1 polymer ?
#
loop_
_entity_poly.entity_id
_entity_poly.type
_entity_poly.pdbx_seq_one_letter_code
_entity_poly.pdbx_strand_id
1 'polypeptide(L)'
;MPPTRVVSPNVLRLRELCGTAEDIRNLAERSGRHPSTVRSALRGRPVSLHVIRDFARAAEVSEEELIGADPQLAAIEDCTVTIAHTHTPEYVAALLPGVSARTLRNRASQGQIAYTQVGREIGFTHEQIEKLVADAAREPAPPRRDSRRRS
;
A
#
# COMPACT_ATOMS: atom_id res chain seq x y z
N MET A 1 22.82 32.67 -0.99
CA MET A 1 22.11 32.13 -2.18
C MET A 1 21.06 31.15 -1.68
N PRO A 2 19.79 31.27 -2.07
CA PRO A 2 18.79 30.26 -1.74
C PRO A 2 19.15 28.93 -2.44
N PRO A 3 18.82 27.77 -1.84
CA PRO A 3 19.07 26.49 -2.46
C PRO A 3 18.27 26.36 -3.75
N THR A 4 18.92 25.97 -4.85
CA THR A 4 18.27 25.70 -6.13
C THR A 4 17.35 24.49 -5.94
N ARG A 5 16.03 24.69 -6.07
CA ARG A 5 15.06 23.59 -5.99
C ARG A 5 15.33 22.60 -7.13
N VAL A 6 15.62 21.36 -6.78
CA VAL A 6 15.85 20.25 -7.71
C VAL A 6 14.59 19.37 -7.73
N VAL A 7 14.25 18.87 -8.91
CA VAL A 7 13.09 17.99 -9.13
C VAL A 7 13.50 16.78 -9.95
N SER A 8 12.79 15.67 -9.76
CA SER A 8 12.90 14.48 -10.59
C SER A 8 12.12 14.71 -11.88
N PRO A 9 12.74 14.58 -13.06
CA PRO A 9 12.04 14.73 -14.33
C PRO A 9 11.11 13.54 -14.62
N ASN A 10 9.97 13.80 -15.27
CA ASN A 10 9.10 12.76 -15.81
C ASN A 10 9.75 12.15 -17.06
N VAL A 11 10.49 11.06 -16.86
CA VAL A 11 11.25 10.41 -17.93
C VAL A 11 10.33 9.87 -19.03
N LEU A 12 9.15 9.38 -18.69
CA LEU A 12 8.20 8.85 -19.68
C LEU A 12 7.73 9.98 -20.59
N ARG A 13 7.27 11.09 -20.01
CA ARG A 13 6.82 12.25 -20.78
C ARG A 13 7.94 12.85 -21.62
N LEU A 14 9.15 12.96 -21.07
CA LEU A 14 10.32 13.43 -21.84
C LEU A 14 10.68 12.50 -22.99
N ARG A 15 10.48 11.18 -22.88
CA ARG A 15 10.72 10.24 -23.97
C ARG A 15 9.66 10.32 -25.06
N GLU A 16 8.41 10.57 -24.71
CA GLU A 16 7.34 10.84 -25.69
C GLU A 16 7.66 12.09 -26.51
N LEU A 17 8.18 13.14 -25.85
CA LEU A 17 8.58 14.39 -26.49
C LEU A 17 9.90 14.29 -27.26
N CYS A 18 10.79 13.38 -26.85
CA CYS A 18 12.13 13.20 -27.41
C CYS A 18 12.37 11.76 -27.87
N GLY A 19 11.55 11.29 -28.81
CA GLY A 19 11.62 9.94 -29.36
C GLY A 19 12.88 9.68 -30.21
N THR A 20 13.48 10.73 -30.77
CA THR A 20 14.65 10.64 -31.64
C THR A 20 15.83 11.51 -31.18
N ALA A 21 17.01 11.24 -31.75
CA ALA A 21 18.20 12.06 -31.50
C ALA A 21 18.07 13.50 -32.04
N GLU A 22 17.20 13.72 -33.03
CA GLU A 22 16.89 15.03 -33.59
C GLU A 22 16.00 15.82 -32.63
N ASP A 23 14.99 15.19 -32.05
CA ASP A 23 14.11 15.81 -31.05
C ASP A 23 14.91 16.29 -29.82
N ILE A 24 15.92 15.52 -29.39
CA ILE A 24 16.82 15.92 -28.31
C ILE A 24 17.60 17.19 -28.66
N ARG A 25 18.05 17.33 -29.92
CA ARG A 25 18.76 18.54 -30.38
C ARG A 25 17.80 19.72 -30.47
N ASN A 26 16.62 19.51 -31.05
CA ASN A 26 15.59 20.53 -31.20
C ASN A 26 15.14 21.06 -29.83
N LEU A 27 14.93 20.17 -28.84
CA LEU A 27 14.58 20.59 -27.48
C LEU A 27 15.74 21.34 -26.81
N ALA A 28 16.98 20.87 -26.99
CA ALA A 28 18.16 21.54 -26.46
C ALA A 28 18.32 22.96 -27.03
N GLU A 29 18.17 23.12 -28.35
CA GLU A 29 18.23 24.42 -29.02
C GLU A 29 17.11 25.36 -28.57
N ARG A 30 15.85 24.88 -28.58
CA ARG A 30 14.67 25.68 -28.17
C ARG A 30 14.70 26.07 -26.70
N SER A 31 15.27 25.23 -25.83
CA SER A 31 15.41 25.53 -24.40
C SER A 31 16.69 26.31 -24.07
N GLY A 32 17.58 26.56 -25.04
CA GLY A 32 18.88 27.18 -24.80
C GLY A 32 19.80 26.35 -23.89
N ARG A 33 19.61 25.03 -23.86
CA ARG A 33 20.36 24.09 -23.01
C ARG A 33 21.26 23.20 -23.85
N HIS A 34 22.28 22.63 -23.21
CA HIS A 34 23.15 21.69 -23.90
C HIS A 34 22.46 20.31 -24.05
N PRO A 35 22.66 19.58 -25.16
CA PRO A 35 22.02 18.26 -25.37
C PRO A 35 22.32 17.23 -24.27
N SER A 36 23.45 17.36 -23.57
CA SER A 36 23.77 16.50 -22.42
C SER A 36 22.82 16.71 -21.22
N THR A 37 22.29 17.92 -21.03
CA THR A 37 21.31 18.23 -19.99
C THR A 37 20.00 17.51 -20.27
N VAL A 38 19.54 17.55 -21.52
CA VAL A 38 18.34 16.80 -21.97
C VAL A 38 18.53 15.30 -21.77
N ARG A 39 19.67 14.74 -22.19
CA ARG A 39 20.00 13.31 -21.96
C ARG A 39 20.08 12.94 -20.49
N SER A 40 20.52 13.85 -19.63
CA SER A 40 20.59 13.60 -18.18
C SER A 40 19.18 13.54 -17.59
N ALA A 41 18.29 14.45 -18.00
CA ALA A 41 16.89 14.41 -17.63
C ALA A 41 16.18 13.14 -18.15
N LEU A 42 16.44 12.72 -19.38
CA LEU A 42 15.95 11.45 -19.96
C LEU A 42 16.45 10.19 -19.25
N ARG A 43 17.53 10.31 -18.46
CA ARG A 43 18.06 9.25 -17.60
C ARG A 43 17.50 9.31 -16.17
N GLY A 44 16.55 10.21 -15.90
CA GLY A 44 15.96 10.39 -14.57
C GLY A 44 16.88 11.07 -13.57
N ARG A 45 17.96 11.74 -14.02
CA ARG A 45 18.82 12.49 -13.11
C ARG A 45 18.06 13.72 -12.60
N PRO A 46 18.09 13.99 -11.28
CA PRO A 46 17.49 15.20 -10.74
C PRO A 46 18.08 16.45 -11.42
N VAL A 47 17.20 17.36 -11.84
CA VAL A 47 17.57 18.62 -12.50
C VAL A 47 16.94 19.80 -11.77
N SER A 48 17.56 20.97 -11.87
CA SER A 48 16.97 22.19 -11.28
C SER A 48 15.60 22.46 -11.89
N LEU A 49 14.66 22.97 -11.09
CA LEU A 49 13.32 23.34 -11.56
C LEU A 49 13.39 24.28 -12.77
N HIS A 50 14.36 25.20 -12.82
CA HIS A 50 14.51 26.14 -13.94
C HIS A 50 14.75 25.43 -15.28
N VAL A 51 15.53 24.35 -15.27
CA VAL A 51 15.77 23.53 -16.47
C VAL A 51 14.46 22.87 -16.93
N ILE A 52 13.63 22.41 -16.00
CA ILE A 52 12.30 21.86 -16.33
C ILE A 52 11.39 22.94 -16.92
N ARG A 53 11.42 24.17 -16.40
CA ARG A 53 10.65 25.29 -16.98
C ARG A 53 11.07 25.60 -18.40
N ASP A 54 12.37 25.59 -18.66
CA ASP A 54 12.89 25.84 -20.01
C ASP A 54 12.48 24.72 -20.96
N PHE A 55 12.49 23.47 -20.52
CA PHE A 55 11.97 22.34 -21.31
C PHE A 55 10.47 22.45 -21.55
N ALA A 56 9.68 22.79 -20.53
CA ALA A 56 8.23 22.95 -20.63
C ALA A 56 7.86 24.04 -21.66
N ARG A 57 8.52 25.20 -21.59
CA ARG A 57 8.36 26.28 -22.58
C ARG A 57 8.80 25.88 -23.98
N ALA A 58 9.92 25.17 -24.09
CA ALA A 58 10.43 24.72 -25.38
C ALA A 58 9.58 23.62 -26.02
N ALA A 59 8.92 22.78 -25.22
CA ALA A 59 8.04 21.72 -25.70
C ALA A 59 6.55 22.12 -25.71
N GLU A 60 6.21 23.35 -25.30
CA GLU A 60 4.83 23.87 -25.20
C GLU A 60 3.91 23.00 -24.34
N VAL A 61 4.46 22.43 -23.26
CA VAL A 61 3.74 21.62 -22.26
C VAL A 61 3.76 22.29 -20.89
N SER A 62 2.92 21.81 -19.98
CA SER A 62 2.91 22.29 -18.60
C SER A 62 4.17 21.85 -17.82
N GLU A 63 4.58 22.63 -16.82
CA GLU A 63 5.70 22.27 -15.94
C GLU A 63 5.37 20.98 -15.17
N GLU A 64 4.10 20.82 -14.75
CA GLU A 64 3.62 19.67 -13.99
C GLU A 64 3.76 18.35 -14.79
N GLU A 65 3.54 18.38 -16.10
CA GLU A 65 3.72 17.19 -16.96
C GLU A 65 5.16 16.68 -16.99
N LEU A 66 6.13 17.60 -16.85
CA LEU A 66 7.56 17.28 -16.91
C LEU A 66 8.18 17.00 -15.55
N ILE A 67 7.46 17.23 -14.46
CA ILE A 67 7.87 16.85 -13.12
C ILE A 67 7.38 15.42 -12.89
N GLY A 68 8.31 14.50 -12.67
CA GLY A 68 7.97 13.14 -12.29
C GLY A 68 7.31 13.15 -10.91
N ALA A 69 6.33 12.28 -10.70
CA ALA A 69 5.88 11.96 -9.35
C ALA A 69 7.12 11.64 -8.52
N ASP A 70 7.22 12.24 -7.33
CA ASP A 70 8.35 12.01 -6.44
C ASP A 70 8.53 10.48 -6.31
N PRO A 71 9.72 9.90 -6.53
CA PRO A 71 9.91 8.47 -6.32
C PRO A 71 9.48 8.02 -4.92
N GLN A 72 9.45 8.93 -3.93
CA GLN A 72 8.86 8.65 -2.62
C GLN A 72 7.33 8.53 -2.64
N LEU A 73 6.62 9.24 -3.52
CA LEU A 73 5.17 9.13 -3.73
C LEU A 73 4.81 7.92 -4.62
N ALA A 74 5.58 7.66 -5.68
CA ALA A 74 5.36 6.50 -6.55
C ALA A 74 5.63 5.16 -5.82
N ALA A 75 6.54 5.15 -4.84
CA ALA A 75 6.74 3.99 -3.97
C ALA A 75 5.55 3.70 -3.04
N ILE A 76 4.65 4.67 -2.82
CA ILE A 76 3.47 4.49 -1.96
C ILE A 76 2.31 3.84 -2.74
N GLU A 77 2.19 4.06 -4.05
CA GLU A 77 1.08 3.52 -4.85
C GLU A 77 1.15 1.99 -5.03
N ASP A 78 2.34 1.39 -5.02
CA ASP A 78 2.54 -0.07 -5.11
C ASP A 78 2.83 -0.75 -3.77
N CYS A 79 2.83 0.00 -2.66
CA CYS A 79 2.95 -0.58 -1.33
C CYS A 79 1.58 -1.06 -0.84
N THR A 80 1.13 -2.23 -1.31
CA THR A 80 0.16 -3.01 -0.54
C THR A 80 0.81 -3.41 0.77
N VAL A 81 0.62 -2.61 1.82
CA VAL A 81 1.05 -2.95 3.17
C VAL A 81 0.15 -4.08 3.64
N THR A 82 0.58 -5.32 3.47
CA THR A 82 -0.03 -6.49 4.12
C THR A 82 0.33 -6.46 5.60
N ILE A 83 -0.39 -5.64 6.35
CA ILE A 83 -0.30 -5.66 7.80
C ILE A 83 -1.01 -6.94 8.24
N ALA A 84 -0.25 -7.86 8.83
CA ALA A 84 -0.78 -9.02 9.53
C ALA A 84 -1.57 -8.54 10.77
N HIS A 85 -2.84 -8.19 10.57
CA HIS A 85 -3.73 -7.80 11.64
C HIS A 85 -4.18 -9.05 12.39
N THR A 86 -3.99 -9.03 13.70
CA THR A 86 -4.52 -10.03 14.62
C THR A 86 -5.56 -9.37 15.52
N HIS A 87 -6.67 -10.07 15.75
CA HIS A 87 -7.76 -9.60 16.57
C HIS A 87 -7.71 -10.23 17.96
N THR A 88 -8.13 -9.48 18.96
CA THR A 88 -8.21 -9.96 20.34
C THR A 88 -9.34 -11.00 20.50
N PRO A 89 -9.25 -11.89 21.50
CA PRO A 89 -10.32 -12.85 21.81
C PRO A 89 -11.66 -12.17 22.11
N GLU A 90 -11.64 -10.97 22.67
CA GLU A 90 -12.82 -10.12 22.91
C GLU A 90 -13.54 -9.76 21.61
N TYR A 91 -12.78 -9.34 20.59
CA TYR A 91 -13.34 -8.98 19.29
C TYR A 91 -13.95 -10.20 18.61
N VAL A 92 -13.25 -11.34 18.62
CA VAL A 92 -13.73 -12.58 17.99
C VAL A 92 -14.97 -13.13 18.70
N ALA A 93 -15.03 -13.05 20.03
CA ALA A 93 -16.20 -13.47 20.80
C ALA A 93 -17.46 -12.66 20.46
N ALA A 94 -17.32 -11.38 20.08
CA ALA A 94 -18.45 -10.57 19.64
C ALA A 94 -19.02 -11.02 18.28
N LEU A 95 -18.22 -11.69 17.45
CA LEU A 95 -18.64 -12.22 16.15
C LEU A 95 -19.27 -13.62 16.23
N LEU A 96 -19.06 -14.33 17.34
CA LEU A 96 -19.50 -15.72 17.52
C LEU A 96 -20.63 -15.82 18.54
N PRO A 97 -21.88 -16.11 18.13
CA PRO A 97 -22.99 -16.19 19.05
C PRO A 97 -22.78 -17.33 20.07
N GLY A 98 -22.87 -17.01 21.36
CA GLY A 98 -22.75 -18.00 22.45
C GLY A 98 -21.32 -18.38 22.85
N VAL A 99 -20.29 -17.80 22.22
CA VAL A 99 -18.89 -18.07 22.54
C VAL A 99 -18.28 -16.89 23.28
N SER A 100 -17.75 -17.13 24.49
CA SER A 100 -17.07 -16.09 25.27
C SER A 100 -15.58 -16.01 24.96
N ALA A 101 -14.96 -14.85 25.17
CA ALA A 101 -13.51 -14.68 25.06
C ALA A 101 -12.72 -15.66 25.96
N ARG A 102 -13.28 -16.00 27.13
CA ARG A 102 -12.71 -17.03 28.03
C ARG A 102 -12.74 -18.42 27.38
N THR A 103 -13.85 -18.76 26.71
CA THR A 103 -13.97 -20.01 25.96
C THR A 103 -12.93 -20.08 24.85
N LEU A 104 -12.73 -18.99 24.10
CA LEU A 104 -11.72 -18.92 23.05
C LEU A 104 -10.30 -19.09 23.60
N ARG A 105 -9.95 -18.40 24.69
CA ARG A 105 -8.64 -18.57 25.36
C ARG A 105 -8.43 -20.01 25.81
N ASN A 106 -9.42 -20.62 26.46
CA ASN A 106 -9.33 -22.00 26.94
C ASN A 106 -9.15 -22.99 25.77
N ARG A 107 -9.94 -22.85 24.71
CA ARG A 107 -9.83 -23.70 23.51
C ARG A 107 -8.45 -23.53 22.84
N ALA A 108 -7.93 -22.32 22.77
CA ALA A 108 -6.60 -22.03 22.22
C ALA A 108 -5.50 -22.66 23.09
N SER A 109 -5.55 -22.49 24.41
CA SER A 109 -4.59 -23.11 25.34
C SER A 109 -4.63 -24.64 25.35
N GLN A 110 -5.79 -25.23 25.04
CA GLN A 110 -5.96 -26.68 24.90
C GLN A 110 -5.59 -27.20 23.49
N GLY A 111 -5.17 -26.32 22.58
CA GLY A 111 -4.82 -26.68 21.20
C GLY A 111 -6.02 -27.08 20.33
N GLN A 112 -7.25 -26.75 20.75
CA GLN A 112 -8.48 -27.11 20.03
C GLN A 112 -8.80 -26.15 18.89
N ILE A 113 -8.28 -24.93 18.93
CA ILE A 113 -8.44 -23.92 17.88
C ILE A 113 -7.09 -23.29 17.54
N ALA A 114 -6.90 -22.96 16.26
CA ALA A 114 -5.71 -22.25 15.81
C ALA A 114 -5.71 -20.81 16.33
N TYR A 115 -4.54 -20.34 16.74
CA TYR A 115 -4.33 -18.96 17.19
C TYR A 115 -2.94 -18.50 16.81
N THR A 116 -2.75 -17.17 16.83
CA THR A 116 -1.45 -16.52 16.65
C THR A 116 -1.01 -15.93 17.97
N GLN A 117 0.20 -16.24 18.40
CA GLN A 117 0.77 -15.64 19.61
C GLN A 117 1.31 -14.24 19.29
N VAL A 118 0.81 -13.23 20.01
CA VAL A 118 1.23 -11.84 19.89
C VAL A 118 1.88 -11.43 21.20
N GLY A 119 3.19 -11.64 21.30
CA GLY A 119 3.92 -11.47 22.56
C GLY A 119 3.45 -12.46 23.63
N ARG A 120 2.79 -11.93 24.68
CA ARG A 120 2.20 -12.73 25.77
C ARG A 120 0.70 -12.99 25.59
N GLU A 121 0.10 -12.43 24.55
CA GLU A 121 -1.33 -12.50 24.30
C GLU A 121 -1.65 -13.44 23.13
N ILE A 122 -2.89 -13.91 23.12
CA ILE A 122 -3.47 -14.74 22.06
C ILE A 122 -4.21 -13.81 21.12
N GLY A 123 -3.90 -13.85 19.84
CA GLY A 123 -4.61 -13.15 18.77
C GLY A 123 -5.12 -14.11 17.70
N PHE A 124 -6.08 -13.64 16.91
CA PHE A 124 -6.66 -14.42 15.82
C PHE A 124 -6.52 -13.67 14.49
N THR A 125 -6.02 -14.32 13.46
CA THR A 125 -5.99 -13.76 12.11
C THR A 125 -7.39 -13.82 11.48
N HIS A 126 -7.60 -13.06 10.40
CA HIS A 126 -8.88 -13.07 9.68
C HIS A 126 -9.29 -14.48 9.24
N GLU A 127 -8.35 -15.25 8.67
CA GLU A 127 -8.60 -16.64 8.25
C GLU A 127 -9.00 -17.57 9.42
N GLN A 128 -8.43 -17.35 10.61
CA GLN A 128 -8.78 -18.13 11.80
C GLN A 128 -10.19 -17.78 12.28
N ILE A 129 -10.56 -16.51 12.20
CA ILE A 129 -11.92 -16.05 12.53
C ILE A 129 -12.94 -16.64 11.56
N GLU A 130 -12.66 -16.60 10.25
CA GLU A 130 -13.54 -17.19 9.22
C GLU A 130 -13.79 -18.68 9.47
N LYS A 131 -12.74 -19.44 9.81
CA LYS A 131 -12.87 -20.86 10.19
C LYS A 131 -13.75 -21.04 11.42
N LEU A 132 -13.53 -20.26 12.48
CA LEU A 132 -14.33 -20.32 13.69
C LEU A 132 -15.81 -19.97 13.44
N VAL A 133 -16.09 -18.99 12.57
CA VAL A 133 -17.46 -18.63 12.18
C VAL A 133 -18.09 -19.76 11.38
N ALA A 134 -17.37 -20.36 10.43
CA ALA A 134 -17.84 -21.50 9.65
C ALA A 134 -18.13 -22.73 10.51
N ASP A 135 -17.29 -22.99 11.52
CA ASP A 135 -17.48 -24.10 12.45
C ASP A 135 -18.63 -23.83 13.43
N ALA A 136 -18.77 -22.61 13.93
CA ALA A 136 -19.89 -22.21 14.80
C ALA A 136 -21.24 -22.28 14.07
N ALA A 137 -21.27 -22.00 12.77
CA ALA A 137 -22.47 -22.18 11.95
C ALA A 137 -22.86 -23.65 11.74
N ARG A 138 -21.92 -24.58 11.92
CA ARG A 138 -22.13 -26.03 11.76
C ARG A 138 -22.47 -26.74 13.07
N GLU A 139 -22.19 -26.14 14.23
CA GLU A 139 -22.57 -26.73 15.51
C GLU A 139 -24.11 -26.73 15.67
N PRO A 140 -24.77 -27.90 15.74
CA PRO A 140 -26.19 -27.95 16.04
C PRO A 140 -26.43 -27.35 17.42
N ALA A 141 -27.47 -26.50 17.55
CA ALA A 141 -27.82 -25.87 18.80
C ALA A 141 -27.86 -26.92 19.93
N PRO A 142 -27.22 -26.67 21.09
CA PRO A 142 -27.20 -27.64 22.17
C PRO A 142 -28.64 -28.00 22.54
N PRO A 143 -28.95 -29.30 22.75
CA PRO A 143 -30.30 -29.72 23.09
C PRO A 143 -30.73 -28.96 24.34
N ARG A 144 -31.87 -28.26 24.23
CA ARG A 144 -32.48 -27.56 25.37
C ARG A 144 -32.60 -28.56 26.51
N ARG A 145 -31.94 -28.28 27.62
CA ARG A 145 -32.02 -29.08 28.85
C ARG A 145 -33.45 -28.96 29.37
N ASP A 146 -34.30 -29.87 28.93
CA ASP A 146 -35.70 -29.93 29.30
C ASP A 146 -35.77 -30.26 30.78
N SER A 147 -35.99 -29.23 31.60
CA SER A 147 -35.99 -29.29 33.06
C SER A 147 -37.33 -29.82 33.62
N ARG A 148 -38.09 -30.57 32.81
CA ARG A 148 -39.39 -31.12 33.19
C ARG A 148 -39.36 -32.65 33.27
N ARG A 149 -38.81 -33.16 34.37
CA ARG A 149 -39.06 -34.50 34.96
C ARG A 149 -38.23 -34.56 36.26
N ARG A 150 -38.75 -34.74 37.46
CA ARG A 150 -39.99 -35.38 37.92
C ARG A 150 -40.40 -34.74 39.26
N SER A 151 -41.71 -34.55 39.41
CA SER A 151 -42.43 -34.62 40.70
C SER A 151 -42.34 -36.01 41.31
#